data_AF-A0A943JTX5-F1
#
_entry.id   AF-A0A943JTX5-F1
#
_cell.length_a   1.000
_cell.length_b   1.000
_cell.length_c   1.000
_cell.angle_alpha   90.00
_cell.angle_beta   90.00
_cell.angle_gamma   90.00
#
_symmetry.space_group_name_H-M   'P 1'
#
loop_
_entity.id
_entity.type
_entity.pdbx_description
1 polymer ?
#
loop_
_entity_poly.entity_id
_entity_poly.type
_entity_poly.pdbx_seq_one_letter_code
_entity_poly.pdbx_strand_id
1 'polypeptide(L)'
;MEGYKSEEIELVYLTLAGAEPSEDSIKGLPAAVRENMRIISYKDDIITWIEDCIKEVAQVPIIRETLVQYESLLKKITGKGERIMTEEMKNMILSNKDYLDMVYKLTDVLVKIKQELQLKFWEKLEEKLNNSLNLQLEKRLEYPNHHYSENLIEKFYTNSRNNRFYGLMYFIKDLENRGKLYLRIEVSDNLYFGFRIINNEGNSTTNKKDDYLEKELLDLKFSRTDWWLGWKYFCSSELQNQFINFKELDSNLANVLRDNKKLERLTSEIEEELLEKLTILNLLNQ
;
A
#
# COMPACT_ATOMS: atom_id res chain seq x y z
N MET A 1 10.85 11.11 -46.33
CA MET A 1 11.11 12.56 -46.20
C MET A 1 11.58 13.04 -47.56
N GLU A 2 10.65 13.28 -48.49
CA GLU A 2 11.00 13.84 -49.80
C GLU A 2 10.95 15.36 -49.70
N GLY A 3 12.04 16.04 -50.08
CA GLY A 3 12.10 17.50 -50.22
C GLY A 3 12.97 18.26 -49.21
N TYR A 4 13.47 17.62 -48.15
CA TYR A 4 14.35 18.25 -47.15
C TYR A 4 15.72 17.57 -47.11
N LYS A 5 16.79 18.35 -46.97
CA LYS A 5 18.14 17.80 -46.74
C LYS A 5 18.26 17.29 -45.31
N SER A 6 19.11 16.29 -45.09
CA SER A 6 19.40 15.75 -43.75
C SER A 6 19.89 16.82 -42.77
N GLU A 7 20.63 17.81 -43.27
CA GLU A 7 21.14 18.94 -42.46
C GLU A 7 20.05 19.94 -42.05
N GLU A 8 18.83 19.84 -42.59
CA GLU A 8 17.71 20.76 -42.35
C GLU A 8 16.68 20.17 -41.37
N ILE A 9 16.93 18.99 -40.81
CA ILE A 9 15.99 18.27 -39.93
C ILE A 9 16.63 18.04 -38.57
N GLU A 10 16.08 18.67 -37.53
CA GLU A 10 16.41 18.38 -36.12
C GLU A 10 15.42 17.34 -35.57
N LEU A 11 15.93 16.17 -35.18
CA LEU A 11 15.11 15.15 -34.53
C LEU A 11 15.10 15.37 -33.02
N VAL A 12 13.91 15.52 -32.47
CA VAL A 12 13.69 15.74 -31.03
C VAL A 12 13.00 14.53 -30.42
N TYR A 13 13.61 13.96 -29.38
CA TYR A 13 13.05 12.86 -28.60
C TYR A 13 12.56 13.37 -27.26
N LEU A 14 11.24 13.47 -27.11
CA LEU A 14 10.58 14.05 -25.95
C LEU A 14 10.05 12.94 -25.03
N THR A 15 10.50 12.93 -23.78
CA THR A 15 10.01 12.02 -22.73
C THR A 15 9.52 12.78 -21.51
N LEU A 16 8.94 12.11 -20.51
CA LEU A 16 8.50 12.79 -19.28
C LEU A 16 9.66 13.46 -18.54
N ALA A 17 10.83 12.82 -18.48
CA ALA A 17 11.94 13.24 -17.63
C ALA A 17 13.32 13.18 -18.31
N GLY A 18 13.38 13.23 -19.64
CA GLY A 18 14.64 13.26 -20.40
C GLY A 18 15.35 11.92 -20.47
N ALA A 19 14.60 10.82 -20.43
CA ALA A 19 15.17 9.48 -20.61
C ALA A 19 15.71 9.30 -22.04
N GLU A 20 16.84 8.62 -22.13
CA GLU A 20 17.40 8.13 -23.40
C GLU A 20 16.39 7.24 -24.14
N PRO A 21 16.39 7.25 -25.48
CA PRO A 21 15.51 6.37 -26.24
C PRO A 21 15.88 4.91 -26.00
N SER A 22 14.86 4.05 -25.95
CA SER A 22 15.10 2.61 -25.99
C SER A 22 15.61 2.18 -27.36
N GLU A 23 16.31 1.04 -27.43
CA GLU A 23 16.73 0.44 -28.71
C GLU A 23 15.55 0.27 -29.70
N ASP A 24 14.37 -0.07 -29.19
CA ASP A 24 13.15 -0.16 -30.00
C ASP A 24 12.71 1.19 -30.57
N SER A 25 12.96 2.30 -29.86
CA SER A 25 12.61 3.66 -30.30
C SER A 25 13.54 4.20 -31.38
N ILE A 26 14.80 3.74 -31.43
CA ILE A 26 15.81 4.16 -32.43
C ILE A 26 16.02 3.14 -33.54
N LYS A 27 15.31 2.00 -33.48
CA LYS A 27 15.44 0.93 -34.45
C LYS A 27 15.07 1.41 -35.85
N GLY A 28 16.01 1.26 -36.79
CA GLY A 28 15.84 1.69 -38.18
C GLY A 28 16.24 3.14 -38.46
N LEU A 29 16.63 3.93 -37.45
CA LEU A 29 17.23 5.25 -37.66
C LEU A 29 18.70 5.12 -38.10
N PRO A 30 19.19 5.93 -39.05
CA PRO A 30 20.61 6.00 -39.39
C PRO A 30 21.46 6.44 -38.18
N ALA A 31 22.69 5.94 -38.05
CA ALA A 31 23.58 6.26 -36.94
C ALA A 31 23.81 7.77 -36.78
N ALA A 32 24.03 8.49 -37.88
CA ALA A 32 24.20 9.95 -37.88
C ALA A 32 22.97 10.73 -37.36
N VAL A 33 21.76 10.16 -37.49
CA VAL A 33 20.52 10.76 -36.95
C VAL A 33 20.40 10.48 -35.45
N ARG A 34 20.84 9.30 -34.99
CA ARG A 34 20.86 8.94 -33.56
C ARG A 34 21.85 9.81 -32.79
N GLU A 35 23.03 10.04 -33.35
CA GLU A 35 24.09 10.86 -32.71
C GLU A 35 23.71 12.34 -32.60
N ASN A 36 22.88 12.85 -33.51
CA ASN A 36 22.43 14.25 -33.52
C ASN A 36 21.01 14.44 -32.95
N MET A 37 20.43 13.40 -32.35
CA MET A 37 19.09 13.47 -31.79
C MET A 37 19.10 14.30 -30.51
N ARG A 38 18.24 15.31 -30.43
CA ARG A 38 18.10 16.13 -29.23
C ARG A 38 17.09 15.51 -28.29
N ILE A 39 17.54 15.14 -27.10
CA ILE A 39 16.65 14.64 -26.05
C ILE A 39 16.14 15.81 -25.24
N ILE A 40 14.82 15.90 -25.10
CA ILE A 40 14.16 16.89 -24.26
C ILE A 40 13.14 16.21 -23.35
N SER A 41 12.65 16.96 -22.38
CA SER A 41 11.75 16.48 -21.36
C SER A 41 10.54 17.38 -21.19
N TYR A 42 9.40 16.78 -20.85
CA TYR A 42 8.26 17.57 -20.39
C TYR A 42 8.60 18.30 -19.09
N LYS A 43 9.32 17.62 -18.19
CA LYS A 43 9.66 18.11 -16.86
C LYS A 43 10.46 19.41 -16.90
N ASP A 44 11.49 19.49 -17.72
CA ASP A 44 12.44 20.60 -17.68
C ASP A 44 12.30 21.53 -18.89
N ASP A 45 12.15 20.99 -20.11
CA ASP A 45 12.12 21.81 -21.32
C ASP A 45 10.72 22.37 -21.62
N ILE A 46 9.71 21.49 -21.71
CA ILE A 46 8.36 21.90 -22.14
C ILE A 46 7.66 22.74 -21.07
N ILE A 47 7.81 22.41 -19.78
CA ILE A 47 7.24 23.22 -18.69
C ILE A 47 7.83 24.63 -18.73
N THR A 48 9.15 24.77 -18.85
CA THR A 48 9.79 26.10 -18.91
C THR A 48 9.36 26.87 -20.16
N TRP A 49 9.23 26.20 -21.31
CA TRP A 49 8.69 26.84 -22.51
C TRP A 49 7.25 27.34 -22.34
N ILE A 50 6.37 26.55 -21.69
CA ILE A 50 4.99 26.96 -21.39
C ILE A 50 4.96 28.13 -20.40
N GLU A 51 5.80 28.11 -19.37
CA GLU A 51 5.95 29.22 -18.42
C GLU A 51 6.31 30.53 -19.15
N ASP A 52 7.16 30.47 -20.17
CA ASP A 52 7.48 31.61 -21.01
C ASP A 52 6.32 32.02 -21.92
N CYS A 53 5.61 31.06 -22.54
CA CYS A 53 4.41 31.37 -23.32
C CYS A 53 3.33 32.07 -22.49
N ILE A 54 3.12 31.67 -21.24
CA ILE A 54 2.14 32.28 -20.31
C ILE A 54 2.45 33.76 -20.09
N LYS A 55 3.73 34.13 -19.98
CA LYS A 55 4.16 35.54 -19.83
C LYS A 55 3.80 36.36 -21.06
N GLU A 56 4.01 35.82 -22.25
CA GLU A 56 3.71 36.50 -23.53
C GLU A 56 2.20 36.70 -23.75
N VAL A 57 1.37 35.73 -23.35
CA VAL A 57 -0.09 35.81 -23.53
C VAL A 57 -0.83 36.37 -22.32
N ALA A 58 -0.13 37.06 -21.41
CA ALA A 58 -0.69 37.55 -20.16
C ALA A 58 -1.98 38.38 -20.33
N GLN A 59 -2.14 39.09 -21.45
CA GLN A 59 -3.32 39.92 -21.76
C GLN A 59 -4.44 39.20 -22.53
N VAL A 60 -4.29 37.89 -22.81
CA VAL A 60 -5.31 37.08 -23.51
C VAL A 60 -5.82 35.99 -22.56
N PRO A 61 -6.88 36.28 -21.76
CA PRO A 61 -7.26 35.43 -20.64
C PRO A 61 -7.52 33.96 -21.00
N ILE A 62 -8.17 33.70 -22.15
CA ILE A 62 -8.52 32.34 -22.55
C ILE A 62 -7.28 31.49 -22.88
N ILE A 63 -6.28 32.07 -23.54
CA ILE A 63 -5.04 31.36 -23.88
C ILE A 63 -4.19 31.19 -22.62
N ARG A 64 -4.07 32.24 -21.81
CA ARG A 64 -3.35 32.20 -20.53
C ARG A 64 -3.89 31.11 -19.62
N GLU A 65 -5.21 31.05 -19.42
CA GLU A 65 -5.83 30.05 -18.55
C GLU A 65 -5.66 28.62 -19.09
N THR A 66 -5.76 28.44 -20.40
CA THR A 66 -5.53 27.14 -21.05
C THR A 66 -4.09 26.66 -20.85
N LEU A 67 -3.10 27.56 -21.01
CA LEU A 67 -1.69 27.24 -20.80
C LEU A 67 -1.37 26.95 -19.33
N VAL A 68 -1.95 27.71 -18.39
CA VAL A 68 -1.80 27.46 -16.94
C VAL A 68 -2.37 26.10 -16.55
N GLN A 69 -3.54 25.72 -17.08
CA GLN A 69 -4.10 24.38 -16.85
C GLN A 69 -3.20 23.27 -17.41
N TYR A 70 -2.63 23.48 -18.60
CA TYR A 70 -1.73 22.52 -19.21
C TYR A 70 -0.40 22.41 -18.45
N GLU A 71 0.18 23.53 -18.02
CA GLU A 71 1.38 23.58 -17.17
C GLU A 71 1.15 22.81 -15.85
N SER A 72 0.01 23.02 -15.21
CA SER A 72 -0.38 22.32 -13.97
C SER A 72 -0.46 20.81 -14.19
N LEU A 73 -1.07 20.37 -15.29
CA LEU A 73 -1.12 18.96 -15.67
C LEU A 73 0.30 18.39 -15.87
N LEU A 74 1.17 19.09 -16.59
CA LEU A 74 2.55 18.66 -16.82
C LEU A 74 3.35 18.58 -15.52
N LYS A 75 3.23 19.58 -14.63
CA LYS A 75 3.86 19.59 -13.31
C LYS A 75 3.41 18.42 -12.44
N LYS A 76 2.15 17.99 -12.57
CA LYS A 76 1.59 16.82 -11.89
C LYS A 76 2.16 15.51 -12.42
N ILE A 77 2.09 15.26 -13.74
CA ILE A 77 2.56 13.99 -14.33
C ILE A 77 4.08 13.82 -14.31
N THR A 78 4.83 14.92 -14.16
CA THR A 78 6.31 14.90 -14.05
C THR A 78 6.82 14.94 -12.61
N GLY A 79 5.93 15.04 -11.62
CA GLY A 79 6.28 15.17 -10.18
C GLY A 79 7.01 16.47 -9.82
N LYS A 80 7.14 17.43 -10.75
CA LYS A 80 7.79 18.72 -10.52
C LYS A 80 6.97 19.62 -9.58
N GLY A 81 5.64 19.57 -9.68
CA GLY A 81 4.73 20.35 -8.83
C GLY A 81 4.82 19.97 -7.35
N GLU A 82 4.88 18.67 -7.03
CA GLU A 82 4.96 18.18 -5.65
C GLU A 82 6.28 18.59 -4.96
N ARG A 83 7.40 18.56 -5.69
CA ARG A 83 8.71 18.99 -5.15
C ARG A 83 8.76 20.49 -4.89
N ILE A 84 8.25 21.31 -5.81
CA ILE A 84 8.16 22.77 -5.63
C ILE A 84 7.27 23.09 -4.42
N MET A 85 6.09 22.47 -4.33
CA MET A 85 5.18 22.63 -3.19
C MET A 85 5.83 22.21 -1.87
N THR A 86 6.62 21.12 -1.87
CA THR A 86 7.31 20.64 -0.66
C THR A 86 8.36 21.63 -0.16
N GLU A 87 9.18 22.20 -1.05
CA GLU A 87 10.18 23.21 -0.67
C GLU A 87 9.55 24.56 -0.30
N GLU A 88 8.47 24.97 -0.98
CA GLU A 88 7.69 26.15 -0.59
C GLU A 88 7.07 26.00 0.80
N MET A 89 6.42 24.85 1.08
CA MET A 89 5.88 24.54 2.41
C MET A 89 6.97 24.55 3.47
N LYS A 90 8.13 23.95 3.19
CA LYS A 90 9.29 23.95 4.09
C LYS A 90 9.79 25.37 4.38
N ASN A 91 9.95 26.21 3.35
CA ASN A 91 10.36 27.60 3.53
C ASN A 91 9.33 28.40 4.34
N MET A 92 8.03 28.19 4.08
CA MET A 92 6.95 28.79 4.85
C MET A 92 7.01 28.36 6.32
N ILE A 93 7.17 27.07 6.60
CA ILE A 93 7.31 26.54 7.98
C ILE A 93 8.53 27.15 8.67
N LEU A 94 9.68 27.23 7.99
CA LEU A 94 10.91 27.77 8.57
C LEU A 94 10.86 29.28 8.83
N SER A 95 10.02 30.01 8.09
CA SER A 95 9.86 31.45 8.27
C SER A 95 8.98 31.85 9.47
N ASN A 96 8.29 30.89 10.11
CA ASN A 96 7.40 31.16 11.22
C ASN A 96 7.52 30.10 12.34
N LYS A 97 7.91 30.55 13.54
CA LYS A 97 8.06 29.68 14.71
C LYS A 97 6.77 28.93 15.07
N ASP A 98 5.60 29.57 14.99
CA ASP A 98 4.33 28.94 15.35
C ASP A 98 3.98 27.80 14.38
N TYR A 99 4.34 27.93 13.10
CA TYR A 99 4.18 26.87 12.11
C TYR A 99 5.14 25.71 12.38
N LEU A 100 6.38 26.00 12.75
CA LEU A 100 7.33 24.98 13.17
C LEU A 100 6.84 24.21 14.40
N ASP A 101 6.37 24.91 15.44
CA ASP A 101 5.80 24.31 16.65
C ASP A 101 4.56 23.47 16.33
N MET A 102 3.73 23.90 15.37
CA MET A 102 2.58 23.14 14.90
C MET A 102 3.01 21.84 14.19
N VAL A 103 4.02 21.89 13.32
CA VAL A 103 4.51 20.70 12.60
C VAL A 103 5.03 19.63 13.56
N TYR A 104 5.79 20.02 14.60
CA TYR A 104 6.21 19.06 15.63
C TYR A 104 5.01 18.41 16.33
N LYS A 105 3.97 19.17 16.70
CA LYS A 105 2.73 18.62 17.28
C LYS A 105 1.96 17.73 16.31
N LEU A 106 1.96 18.04 15.01
CA LEU A 106 1.28 17.24 14.00
C LEU A 106 1.84 15.83 13.90
N THR A 107 3.13 15.62 14.20
CA THR A 107 3.72 14.26 14.21
C THR A 107 3.08 13.38 15.29
N ASP A 108 2.92 13.90 16.51
CA ASP A 108 2.25 13.19 17.61
C ASP A 108 0.76 12.98 17.31
N VAL A 109 0.10 13.99 16.74
CA VAL A 109 -1.31 13.90 16.34
C VAL A 109 -1.49 12.83 15.26
N LEU A 110 -0.59 12.75 14.29
CA LEU A 110 -0.64 11.74 13.25
C LEU A 110 -0.50 10.32 13.82
N VAL A 111 0.39 10.12 14.80
CA VAL A 111 0.51 8.83 15.50
C VAL A 111 -0.82 8.43 16.15
N LYS A 112 -1.50 9.36 16.83
CA LYS A 112 -2.80 9.11 17.45
C LYS A 112 -3.88 8.78 16.42
N ILE A 113 -3.93 9.51 15.31
CA ILE A 113 -4.85 9.23 14.21
C ILE A 113 -4.63 7.80 13.68
N LYS A 114 -3.37 7.39 13.50
CA LYS A 114 -3.04 6.02 13.05
C LYS A 114 -3.51 4.95 14.04
N GLN A 115 -3.35 5.20 15.33
CA GLN A 115 -3.82 4.32 16.40
C GLN A 115 -5.36 4.18 16.37
N GLU A 116 -6.08 5.29 16.31
CA GLU A 116 -7.55 5.33 16.24
C GLU A 116 -8.09 4.60 15.01
N LEU A 117 -7.49 4.83 13.84
CA LEU A 117 -7.91 4.19 12.59
C LEU A 117 -7.65 2.67 12.60
N GLN A 118 -6.52 2.23 13.17
CA GLN A 118 -6.23 0.81 13.30
C GLN A 118 -7.15 0.13 14.32
N LEU A 119 -7.48 0.79 15.44
CA LEU A 119 -8.44 0.27 16.42
C LEU A 119 -9.82 0.10 15.78
N LYS A 120 -10.31 1.14 15.11
CA LYS A 120 -11.58 1.12 14.38
C LYS A 120 -11.64 0.00 13.35
N PHE A 121 -10.53 -0.25 12.64
CA PHE A 121 -10.43 -1.38 11.72
C PHE A 121 -10.61 -2.73 12.43
N TRP A 122 -9.88 -2.95 13.53
CA TRP A 122 -9.92 -4.21 14.25
C TRP A 122 -11.29 -4.48 14.87
N GLU A 123 -11.91 -3.48 15.50
CA GLU A 123 -13.26 -3.60 16.07
C GLU A 123 -14.28 -3.98 15.00
N LYS A 124 -14.22 -3.30 13.85
CA LYS A 124 -15.14 -3.54 12.73
C LYS A 124 -14.95 -4.91 12.11
N LEU A 125 -13.69 -5.34 11.93
CA LEU A 125 -13.38 -6.65 11.40
C LEU A 125 -13.79 -7.76 12.39
N GLU A 126 -13.52 -7.59 13.68
CA GLU A 126 -13.94 -8.55 14.72
C GLU A 126 -15.46 -8.72 14.75
N GLU A 127 -16.21 -7.62 14.76
CA GLU A 127 -17.68 -7.64 14.72
C GLU A 127 -18.18 -8.45 13.51
N LYS A 128 -17.63 -8.15 12.33
CA LYS A 128 -18.03 -8.78 11.07
C LYS A 128 -17.73 -10.28 11.06
N LEU A 129 -16.49 -10.66 11.38
CA LEU A 129 -16.07 -12.07 11.38
C LEU A 129 -16.78 -12.90 12.46
N ASN A 130 -17.08 -12.32 13.62
CA ASN A 130 -17.86 -13.00 14.66
C ASN A 130 -19.28 -13.34 14.17
N ASN A 131 -19.86 -12.51 13.31
CA ASN A 131 -21.20 -12.74 12.77
C ASN A 131 -21.24 -13.76 11.62
N SER A 132 -20.16 -13.91 10.85
CA SER A 132 -20.15 -14.75 9.64
C SER A 132 -19.42 -16.07 9.77
N LEU A 133 -18.32 -16.13 10.54
CA LEU A 133 -17.50 -17.34 10.63
C LEU A 133 -18.15 -18.44 11.48
N ASN A 134 -19.01 -18.08 12.45
CA ASN A 134 -19.53 -19.01 13.48
C ASN A 134 -18.41 -19.80 14.22
N LEU A 135 -17.20 -19.26 14.27
CA LEU A 135 -16.06 -19.87 14.96
C LEU A 135 -15.83 -19.21 16.32
N GLN A 136 -15.27 -19.96 17.27
CA GLN A 136 -14.94 -19.44 18.59
C GLN A 136 -13.70 -18.53 18.51
N LEU A 137 -13.87 -17.24 18.85
CA LEU A 137 -12.77 -16.29 18.98
C LEU A 137 -11.96 -16.55 20.26
N GLU A 138 -10.65 -16.73 20.12
CA GLU A 138 -9.70 -16.94 21.22
C GLU A 138 -9.00 -15.65 21.65
N LYS A 139 -9.33 -15.16 22.85
CA LYS A 139 -8.76 -13.93 23.42
C LYS A 139 -7.67 -14.17 24.47
N ARG A 140 -7.52 -15.40 24.97
CA ARG A 140 -6.67 -15.72 26.13
C ARG A 140 -5.27 -16.23 25.78
N LEU A 141 -4.91 -16.22 24.50
CA LEU A 141 -3.61 -16.71 24.06
C LEU A 141 -2.52 -15.68 24.36
N GLU A 142 -1.42 -16.15 24.95
CA GLU A 142 -0.23 -15.34 25.23
C GLU A 142 0.66 -15.21 23.99
N TYR A 143 1.81 -14.54 24.15
CA TYR A 143 2.82 -14.41 23.10
C TYR A 143 3.08 -15.77 22.42
N PRO A 144 3.13 -15.84 21.08
CA PRO A 144 3.04 -14.74 20.09
C PRO A 144 1.62 -14.44 19.59
N ASN A 145 0.56 -14.94 20.22
CA ASN A 145 -0.80 -14.99 19.69
C ASN A 145 -1.74 -13.95 20.32
N HIS A 146 -1.24 -12.77 20.69
CA HIS A 146 -2.04 -11.76 21.38
C HIS A 146 -3.25 -11.31 20.56
N HIS A 147 -4.41 -11.18 21.23
CA HIS A 147 -5.54 -10.42 20.72
C HIS A 147 -5.14 -8.95 20.58
N TYR A 148 -5.66 -8.23 19.59
CA TYR A 148 -5.40 -6.79 19.50
C TYR A 148 -5.91 -6.06 20.75
N SER A 149 -5.26 -4.95 21.10
CA SER A 149 -5.72 -4.07 22.18
C SER A 149 -5.20 -2.65 21.92
N GLU A 150 -5.83 -1.66 22.53
CA GLU A 150 -5.37 -0.27 22.47
C GLU A 150 -3.89 -0.15 22.84
N ASN A 151 -3.44 -0.86 23.89
CA ASN A 151 -2.04 -0.81 24.32
C ASN A 151 -1.07 -1.40 23.28
N LEU A 152 -1.44 -2.48 22.59
CA LEU A 152 -0.61 -3.07 21.55
C LEU A 152 -0.55 -2.16 20.31
N ILE A 153 -1.67 -1.54 19.95
CA ILE A 153 -1.76 -0.57 18.85
C ILE A 153 -0.96 0.69 19.18
N GLU A 154 -1.01 1.18 20.41
CA GLU A 154 -0.18 2.31 20.86
C GLU A 154 1.31 1.98 20.71
N LYS A 155 1.71 0.81 21.20
CA LYS A 155 3.09 0.29 21.14
C LYS A 155 3.59 0.06 19.71
N PHE A 156 2.70 -0.29 18.80
CA PHE A 156 2.98 -0.51 17.39
C PHE A 156 3.55 0.75 16.71
N TYR A 157 2.92 1.91 16.93
CA TYR A 157 3.34 3.18 16.32
C TYR A 157 4.42 3.94 17.11
N THR A 158 4.71 3.53 18.33
CA THR A 158 5.76 4.13 19.18
C THR A 158 7.10 3.37 19.13
N ASN A 159 7.25 2.42 18.20
CA ASN A 159 8.51 1.68 17.93
C ASN A 159 9.10 0.94 19.13
N SER A 160 8.24 0.44 20.02
CA SER A 160 8.65 -0.47 21.08
C SER A 160 8.99 -1.87 20.49
N ARG A 161 10.09 -2.49 20.95
CA ARG A 161 10.54 -3.80 20.43
C ARG A 161 9.44 -4.87 20.64
N ASN A 162 9.29 -5.76 19.66
CA ASN A 162 8.44 -6.96 19.68
C ASN A 162 6.90 -6.80 19.74
N ASN A 163 6.34 -5.61 19.45
CA ASN A 163 4.88 -5.38 19.49
C ASN A 163 4.21 -5.35 18.11
N ARG A 164 4.76 -6.08 17.13
CA ARG A 164 4.26 -6.14 15.75
C ARG A 164 3.61 -7.48 15.41
N PHE A 165 3.09 -8.21 16.39
CA PHE A 165 2.43 -9.50 16.14
C PHE A 165 1.22 -9.63 17.06
N TYR A 166 0.08 -9.16 16.56
CA TYR A 166 -1.22 -9.25 17.24
C TYR A 166 -2.35 -9.21 16.21
N GLY A 167 -3.56 -9.58 16.62
CA GLY A 167 -4.73 -9.60 15.74
C GLY A 167 -5.84 -10.51 16.25
N LEU A 168 -6.54 -11.20 15.35
CA LEU A 168 -7.68 -12.08 15.66
C LEU A 168 -7.32 -13.55 15.49
N MET A 169 -7.80 -14.42 16.38
CA MET A 169 -7.54 -15.86 16.30
C MET A 169 -8.81 -16.65 16.56
N TYR A 170 -9.23 -17.46 15.59
CA TYR A 170 -10.46 -18.25 15.65
C TYR A 170 -10.12 -19.73 15.71
N PHE A 171 -10.66 -20.43 16.70
CA PHE A 171 -10.57 -21.88 16.81
C PHE A 171 -11.40 -22.52 15.69
N ILE A 172 -10.78 -23.45 14.95
CA ILE A 172 -11.44 -24.20 13.89
C ILE A 172 -11.86 -25.57 14.42
N LYS A 173 -10.89 -26.40 14.84
CA LYS A 173 -11.13 -27.74 15.37
C LYS A 173 -9.94 -28.32 16.09
N ASP A 174 -10.19 -29.37 16.87
CA ASP A 174 -9.15 -30.26 17.37
C ASP A 174 -8.63 -31.17 16.25
N LEU A 175 -7.32 -31.42 16.28
CA LEU A 175 -6.61 -32.37 15.45
C LEU A 175 -6.05 -33.45 16.37
N GLU A 176 -6.63 -34.65 16.28
CA GLU A 176 -6.26 -35.78 17.13
C GLU A 176 -4.74 -36.02 17.14
N ASN A 177 -4.15 -36.15 18.33
CA ASN A 177 -2.71 -36.32 18.54
C ASN A 177 -1.79 -35.22 17.97
N ARG A 178 -2.36 -34.08 17.57
CA ARG A 178 -1.62 -32.97 16.96
C ARG A 178 -1.83 -31.62 17.64
N GLY A 179 -3.00 -31.37 18.19
CA GLY A 179 -3.34 -30.13 18.88
C GLY A 179 -4.55 -29.45 18.27
N LYS A 180 -4.56 -28.12 18.21
CA LYS A 180 -5.70 -27.31 17.78
C LYS A 180 -5.37 -26.51 16.54
N LEU A 181 -6.28 -26.54 15.57
CA LEU A 181 -6.19 -25.76 14.34
C LEU A 181 -6.91 -24.42 14.53
N TYR A 182 -6.25 -23.35 14.09
CA TYR A 182 -6.75 -22.00 14.18
C TYR A 182 -6.64 -21.27 12.85
N LEU A 183 -7.61 -20.40 12.57
CA LEU A 183 -7.46 -19.28 11.66
C LEU A 183 -6.86 -18.11 12.45
N ARG A 184 -5.83 -17.47 11.91
CA ARG A 184 -5.19 -16.29 12.50
C ARG A 184 -5.13 -15.18 11.48
N ILE A 185 -5.64 -14.01 11.85
CA ILE A 185 -5.45 -12.73 11.16
C ILE A 185 -4.49 -11.90 12.01
N GLU A 186 -3.39 -11.42 11.43
CA GLU A 186 -2.32 -10.79 12.18
C GLU A 186 -1.73 -9.61 11.41
N VAL A 187 -1.30 -8.59 12.15
CA VAL A 187 -0.52 -7.48 11.61
C VAL A 187 0.94 -7.63 11.97
N SER A 188 1.83 -7.34 11.01
CA SER A 188 3.25 -7.07 11.24
C SER A 188 3.63 -5.72 10.69
N ASP A 189 4.05 -5.66 9.43
CA ASP A 189 4.06 -4.41 8.68
C ASP A 189 2.76 -4.32 7.87
N ASN A 190 2.46 -5.40 7.13
CA ASN A 190 1.21 -5.62 6.41
C ASN A 190 0.25 -6.49 7.23
N LEU A 191 -1.04 -6.45 6.90
CA LEU A 191 -2.03 -7.40 7.36
C LEU A 191 -1.94 -8.70 6.56
N TYR A 192 -1.96 -9.82 7.25
CA TYR A 192 -1.96 -11.16 6.67
C TYR A 192 -2.86 -12.08 7.46
N PHE A 193 -3.16 -13.23 6.86
CA PHE A 193 -3.86 -14.29 7.55
C PHE A 193 -3.29 -15.65 7.18
N GLY A 194 -3.70 -16.65 7.93
CA GLY A 194 -3.30 -18.01 7.69
C GLY A 194 -3.80 -18.97 8.75
N PHE A 195 -3.28 -20.18 8.66
CA PHE A 195 -3.63 -21.26 9.56
C PHE A 195 -2.47 -21.58 10.48
N ARG A 196 -2.77 -21.81 11.76
CA ARG A 196 -1.78 -22.20 12.77
C ARG A 196 -2.27 -23.43 13.50
N ILE A 197 -1.34 -24.33 13.79
CA ILE A 197 -1.55 -25.44 14.69
C ILE A 197 -0.79 -25.13 15.98
N ILE A 198 -1.52 -25.12 17.09
CA ILE A 198 -0.93 -25.10 18.43
C ILE A 198 -1.00 -26.51 18.97
N ASN A 199 0.15 -27.12 19.26
CA ASN A 199 0.19 -28.47 19.78
C ASN A 199 -0.34 -28.55 21.23
N ASN A 200 -0.49 -29.76 21.76
CA ASN A 200 -1.01 -29.98 23.12
C ASN A 200 -0.13 -29.37 24.24
N GLU A 201 1.12 -29.02 23.93
CA GLU A 201 2.08 -28.38 24.83
C GLU A 201 2.05 -26.84 24.70
N GLY A 202 1.19 -26.28 23.84
CA GLY A 202 1.11 -24.85 23.57
C GLY A 202 2.11 -24.33 22.53
N ASN A 203 2.90 -25.20 21.90
CA ASN A 203 3.87 -24.81 20.88
C ASN A 203 3.20 -24.59 19.51
N SER A 204 3.52 -23.45 18.89
CA SER A 204 3.00 -23.03 17.58
C SER A 204 4.06 -22.99 16.47
N THR A 205 5.25 -23.57 16.71
CA THR A 205 6.43 -23.56 15.81
C THR A 205 6.69 -24.91 15.13
N THR A 206 5.68 -25.79 15.06
CA THR A 206 5.82 -27.14 14.50
C THR A 206 4.95 -27.36 13.27
N ASN A 207 4.61 -26.30 12.52
CA ASN A 207 3.68 -26.38 11.40
C ASN A 207 4.25 -27.07 10.16
N LYS A 208 5.58 -27.27 10.08
CA LYS A 208 6.27 -28.06 9.03
C LYS A 208 6.54 -29.53 9.41
N LYS A 209 5.93 -30.02 10.50
CA LYS A 209 6.20 -31.39 11.00
C LYS A 209 5.75 -32.52 10.04
N ASP A 210 4.77 -32.26 9.18
CA ASP A 210 4.16 -33.22 8.24
C ASP A 210 3.52 -32.49 7.06
N ASP A 211 2.81 -33.19 6.16
CA ASP A 211 2.27 -32.63 4.91
C ASP A 211 0.78 -32.23 5.00
N TYR A 212 0.21 -32.09 6.19
CA TYR A 212 -1.21 -31.77 6.36
C TYR A 212 -1.61 -30.44 5.72
N LEU A 213 -2.62 -30.50 4.84
CA LEU A 213 -3.10 -29.40 4.01
C LEU A 213 -2.02 -28.77 3.11
N GLU A 214 -0.85 -29.39 2.95
CA GLU A 214 0.26 -28.77 2.22
C GLU A 214 -0.09 -28.52 0.77
N LYS A 215 -0.66 -29.52 0.11
CA LYS A 215 -1.04 -29.44 -1.30
C LYS A 215 -2.12 -28.39 -1.51
N GLU A 216 -3.18 -28.43 -0.70
CA GLU A 216 -4.31 -27.51 -0.79
C GLU A 216 -3.88 -26.06 -0.53
N LEU A 217 -3.03 -25.84 0.46
CA LEU A 217 -2.50 -24.50 0.78
C LEU A 217 -1.55 -24.00 -0.31
N LEU A 218 -0.72 -24.87 -0.89
CA LEU A 218 0.15 -24.52 -2.02
C LEU A 218 -0.66 -24.15 -3.27
N ASP A 219 -1.70 -24.90 -3.59
CA ASP A 219 -2.62 -24.62 -4.72
C ASP A 219 -3.34 -23.26 -4.52
N LEU A 220 -3.63 -22.90 -3.26
CA LEU A 220 -4.17 -21.60 -2.86
C LEU A 220 -3.11 -20.49 -2.71
N LYS A 221 -1.84 -20.77 -3.06
CA LYS A 221 -0.69 -19.85 -3.00
C LYS A 221 -0.35 -19.35 -1.59
N PHE A 222 -0.61 -20.13 -0.56
CA PHE A 222 -0.14 -19.85 0.79
C PHE A 222 1.34 -20.24 0.95
N SER A 223 2.05 -19.47 1.77
CA SER A 223 3.44 -19.75 2.15
C SER A 223 3.48 -20.54 3.47
N ARG A 224 4.31 -21.58 3.55
CA ARG A 224 4.43 -22.44 4.73
C ARG A 224 5.71 -22.18 5.52
N THR A 225 5.61 -22.10 6.84
CA THR A 225 6.75 -21.88 7.76
C THR A 225 6.60 -22.74 9.01
N ASP A 226 7.59 -22.75 9.90
CA ASP A 226 7.45 -23.42 11.20
C ASP A 226 6.32 -22.81 12.04
N TRP A 227 6.10 -21.49 11.90
CA TRP A 227 5.07 -20.75 12.62
C TRP A 227 3.68 -20.86 11.98
N TRP A 228 3.59 -21.09 10.67
CA TRP A 228 2.36 -21.03 9.89
C TRP A 228 2.18 -22.26 9.02
N LEU A 229 1.06 -22.97 9.19
CA LEU A 229 0.66 -24.08 8.32
C LEU A 229 0.51 -23.59 6.87
N GLY A 230 -0.03 -22.39 6.72
CA GLY A 230 0.03 -21.58 5.51
C GLY A 230 -0.33 -20.15 5.87
N TRP A 231 0.32 -19.15 5.27
CA TRP A 231 -0.05 -17.73 5.42
C TRP A 231 0.02 -16.97 4.09
N LYS A 232 -0.72 -15.86 3.99
CA LYS A 232 -0.63 -14.90 2.87
C LYS A 232 -1.10 -13.50 3.28
N TYR A 233 -0.65 -12.49 2.55
CA TYR A 233 -1.10 -11.10 2.74
C TYR A 233 -2.51 -10.87 2.17
N PHE A 234 -3.22 -9.91 2.75
CA PHE A 234 -4.43 -9.35 2.14
C PHE A 234 -4.08 -8.28 1.11
N CYS A 235 -4.76 -8.33 -0.04
CA CYS A 235 -4.84 -7.23 -0.99
C CYS A 235 -6.28 -6.73 -1.02
N SER A 236 -6.49 -5.42 -1.19
CA SER A 236 -7.84 -4.86 -1.27
C SER A 236 -8.04 -4.04 -2.53
N SER A 237 -9.24 -4.14 -3.13
CA SER A 237 -9.60 -3.34 -4.29
C SER A 237 -9.75 -1.85 -3.94
N GLU A 238 -10.14 -1.54 -2.70
CA GLU A 238 -10.16 -0.17 -2.13
C GLU A 238 -8.75 0.45 -2.07
N LEU A 239 -7.70 -0.38 -2.12
CA LEU A 239 -6.29 0.01 -2.12
C LEU A 239 -5.61 -0.29 -3.46
N GLN A 240 -6.35 -0.32 -4.57
CA GLN A 240 -5.80 -0.60 -5.90
C GLN A 240 -5.04 -1.94 -5.96
N ASN A 241 -5.52 -2.95 -5.21
CA ASN A 241 -4.93 -4.27 -5.04
C ASN A 241 -3.55 -4.28 -4.36
N GLN A 242 -3.20 -3.23 -3.62
CA GLN A 242 -2.02 -3.19 -2.76
C GLN A 242 -2.28 -3.87 -1.41
N PHE A 243 -1.18 -4.21 -0.71
CA PHE A 243 -1.25 -4.76 0.63
C PHE A 243 -1.73 -3.73 1.65
N ILE A 244 -2.48 -4.20 2.66
CA ILE A 244 -2.91 -3.37 3.78
C ILE A 244 -1.73 -3.15 4.73
N ASN A 245 -0.98 -2.05 4.56
CA ASN A 245 0.23 -1.74 5.32
C ASN A 245 -0.06 -0.82 6.51
N PHE A 246 -0.23 -1.39 7.70
CA PHE A 246 -0.47 -0.61 8.92
C PHE A 246 0.78 0.09 9.45
N LYS A 247 1.99 -0.40 9.17
CA LYS A 247 3.22 0.28 9.59
C LYS A 247 3.37 1.64 8.92
N GLU A 248 3.15 1.69 7.62
CA GLU A 248 3.17 2.94 6.88
C GLU A 248 1.90 3.74 7.15
N LEU A 249 0.73 3.10 7.07
CA LEU A 249 -0.61 3.71 7.11
C LEU A 249 -0.60 5.04 6.34
N ASP A 250 -0.44 4.91 5.03
CA ASP A 250 -0.37 6.01 4.09
C ASP A 250 -1.71 6.76 3.99
N SER A 251 -1.73 7.84 3.21
CA SER A 251 -2.95 8.63 3.01
C SER A 251 -4.09 7.83 2.37
N ASN A 252 -3.79 6.82 1.55
CA ASN A 252 -4.82 6.01 0.89
C ASN A 252 -5.52 5.11 1.90
N LEU A 253 -4.75 4.34 2.68
CA LEU A 253 -5.29 3.52 3.75
C LEU A 253 -6.01 4.37 4.79
N ALA A 254 -5.44 5.52 5.21
CA ALA A 254 -6.10 6.42 6.14
C ALA A 254 -7.48 6.88 5.64
N ASN A 255 -7.59 7.21 4.35
CA ASN A 255 -8.87 7.62 3.74
C ASN A 255 -9.88 6.47 3.68
N VAL A 256 -9.44 5.23 3.45
CA VAL A 256 -10.31 4.04 3.48
C VAL A 256 -10.81 3.77 4.90
N LEU A 257 -9.93 3.80 5.91
CA LEU A 257 -10.30 3.49 7.29
C LEU A 257 -11.19 4.58 7.94
N ARG A 258 -11.00 5.85 7.57
CA ARG A 258 -11.81 6.96 8.07
C ARG A 258 -13.24 6.89 7.55
N ASP A 259 -13.44 6.58 6.28
CA ASP A 259 -14.77 6.52 5.64
C ASP A 259 -15.49 5.21 5.99
N ASN A 260 -16.62 5.31 6.68
CA ASN A 260 -17.37 4.13 7.14
C ASN A 260 -17.82 3.20 5.99
N LYS A 261 -18.17 3.75 4.81
CA LYS A 261 -18.58 2.93 3.67
C LYS A 261 -17.40 2.21 3.02
N LYS A 262 -16.24 2.87 2.96
CA LYS A 262 -15.00 2.25 2.44
C LYS A 262 -14.47 1.18 3.39
N LEU A 263 -14.46 1.47 4.71
CA LEU A 263 -14.10 0.50 5.73
C LEU A 263 -15.02 -0.73 5.72
N GLU A 264 -16.33 -0.52 5.55
CA GLU A 264 -17.30 -1.63 5.40
C GLU A 264 -16.95 -2.53 4.22
N ARG A 265 -16.63 -1.96 3.05
CA ARG A 265 -16.23 -2.72 1.86
C ARG A 265 -14.88 -3.43 2.04
N LEU A 266 -13.88 -2.74 2.61
CA LEU A 266 -12.59 -3.35 2.93
C LEU A 266 -12.75 -4.58 3.83
N THR A 267 -13.55 -4.45 4.89
CA THR A 267 -13.79 -5.56 5.82
C THR A 267 -14.66 -6.66 5.20
N SER A 268 -15.57 -6.34 4.28
CA SER A 268 -16.30 -7.34 3.46
C SER A 268 -15.36 -8.13 2.55
N GLU A 269 -14.42 -7.48 1.87
CA GLU A 269 -13.45 -8.18 1.01
C GLU A 269 -12.61 -9.19 1.82
N ILE A 270 -12.18 -8.79 3.01
CA ILE A 270 -11.45 -9.67 3.94
C ILE A 270 -12.33 -10.85 4.37
N GLU A 271 -13.58 -10.58 4.78
CA GLU A 271 -14.55 -11.60 5.18
C GLU A 271 -14.82 -12.61 4.06
N GLU A 272 -15.11 -12.13 2.86
CA GLU A 272 -15.38 -12.95 1.68
C GLU A 272 -14.17 -13.84 1.34
N GLU A 273 -12.96 -13.26 1.35
CA GLU A 273 -11.73 -14.02 1.12
C GLU A 273 -11.52 -15.12 2.16
N LEU A 274 -11.75 -14.82 3.44
CA LEU A 274 -11.61 -15.79 4.53
C LEU A 274 -12.63 -16.93 4.40
N LEU A 275 -13.91 -16.61 4.17
CA LEU A 275 -14.98 -17.58 3.97
C LEU A 275 -14.71 -18.47 2.76
N GLU A 276 -14.23 -17.89 1.65
CA GLU A 276 -13.86 -18.63 0.44
C GLU A 276 -12.77 -19.67 0.74
N LYS A 277 -11.67 -19.27 1.41
CA LYS A 277 -10.58 -20.21 1.70
C LYS A 277 -10.97 -21.26 2.73
N LEU A 278 -11.71 -20.89 3.76
CA LEU A 278 -12.23 -21.87 4.73
C LEU A 278 -13.17 -22.89 4.08
N THR A 279 -14.00 -22.45 3.13
CA THR A 279 -14.90 -23.33 2.37
C THR A 279 -14.13 -24.29 1.47
N ILE A 280 -13.17 -23.79 0.69
CA ILE A 280 -12.34 -24.63 -0.19
C ILE A 280 -11.57 -25.70 0.62
N LEU A 281 -11.10 -25.35 1.81
CA LEU A 281 -10.38 -26.25 2.71
C LEU A 281 -11.31 -27.15 3.55
N ASN A 282 -12.63 -27.05 3.40
CA ASN A 282 -13.64 -27.77 4.18
C ASN A 282 -13.48 -27.58 5.71
N LEU A 283 -13.23 -26.33 6.14
CA LEU A 283 -12.96 -25.98 7.53
C LEU A 283 -14.14 -25.32 8.28
N LEU A 284 -15.27 -25.07 7.62
CA LEU A 284 -16.48 -24.48 8.25
C LEU A 284 -17.58 -25.50 8.60
N ASN A 285 -17.49 -26.73 8.09
CA ASN A 285 -18.60 -27.71 8.11
C ASN A 285 -18.40 -28.87 9.11
N GLN A 286 -17.81 -28.64 10.29
CA GLN A 286 -17.54 -29.71 11.27
C GLN A 286 -17.98 -29.35 12.68
#